data_AF-A0A383F4Q5-F1
#
_entry.id   AF-A0A383F4Q5-F1
#
_cell.length_a   1.000
_cell.length_b   1.000
_cell.length_c   1.000
_cell.angle_alpha   90.00
_cell.angle_beta   90.00
_cell.angle_gamma   90.00
#
_symmetry.space_group_name_H-M   'P 1'
#
loop_
_entity.id
_entity.type
_entity.pdbx_description
1 polymer ?
#
loop_
_entity_poly.entity_id
_entity_poly.type
_entity_poly.pdbx_seq_one_letter_code
_entity_poly.pdbx_strand_id
1 'polypeptide(L)'
;MVEFVIGAGVLIVAALAVKILSIESARPEIEIRHKPFPVEWRSILEKQWPIYSRLPEELRGQLEQLSLIFLERIEIRGIEGLEITDGIRVLTASQACLLLINQKSFFPDKLRSVVIRPRGYTATQHESYGGITSEKEIQVLGQSWEHGLVVLSWDNAKSGARNAKDGRNLVIHEFAHQLDQADGRSDGAPVLGSRE
;
A
#
# COMPACT_ATOMS: atom_id res chain seq x y z
N MET A 1 -32.81 30.78 -30.90
CA MET A 1 -32.40 29.35 -30.94
C MET A 1 -30.89 29.14 -30.75
N VAL A 2 -30.01 30.01 -31.26
CA VAL A 2 -28.55 29.82 -31.17
C VAL A 2 -27.98 30.02 -29.75
N GLU A 3 -28.48 30.99 -28.98
CA GLU A 3 -28.00 31.26 -27.61
C GLU A 3 -28.27 30.12 -26.61
N PHE A 4 -29.40 29.41 -26.77
CA PHE A 4 -29.75 28.26 -25.93
C PHE A 4 -28.82 27.06 -26.13
N VAL A 5 -28.33 26.86 -27.36
CA VAL A 5 -27.41 25.76 -27.70
C VAL A 5 -26.01 26.02 -27.13
N ILE A 6 -25.57 27.28 -27.14
CA ILE A 6 -24.27 27.69 -26.57
C ILE A 6 -24.27 27.54 -25.04
N GLY A 7 -25.34 27.96 -24.36
CA GLY A 7 -25.49 27.82 -22.90
C GLY A 7 -25.50 26.35 -22.43
N ALA A 8 -26.18 25.47 -23.17
CA ALA A 8 -26.19 24.04 -22.86
C ALA A 8 -24.83 23.36 -23.06
N GLY A 9 -24.09 23.75 -24.11
CA GLY A 9 -22.73 23.23 -24.36
C GLY A 9 -21.73 23.58 -23.27
N VAL A 10 -21.75 24.82 -22.77
CA VAL A 10 -20.87 25.28 -21.68
C VAL A 10 -21.17 24.55 -20.38
N LEU A 11 -22.44 24.32 -20.05
CA LEU A 11 -22.83 23.57 -18.85
C LEU A 11 -22.39 22.10 -18.90
N ILE A 12 -22.48 21.45 -20.07
CA ILE A 12 -22.01 20.07 -20.25
C ILE A 12 -20.48 19.99 -20.09
N VAL A 13 -19.73 20.91 -20.69
CA VAL A 13 -18.26 20.95 -20.57
C VAL A 13 -17.85 21.25 -19.13
N ALA A 14 -18.50 22.19 -18.45
CA ALA A 14 -18.25 22.47 -17.04
C ALA A 14 -18.58 21.28 -16.15
N ALA A 15 -19.71 20.59 -16.40
CA ALA A 15 -20.07 19.37 -15.66
C ALA A 15 -19.10 18.22 -15.93
N LEU A 16 -18.61 18.06 -17.16
CA LEU A 16 -17.56 17.08 -17.49
C LEU A 16 -16.23 17.46 -16.85
N ALA A 17 -15.83 18.73 -16.88
CA ALA A 17 -14.61 19.21 -16.25
C ALA A 17 -14.67 19.03 -14.73
N VAL A 18 -15.77 19.41 -14.09
CA VAL A 18 -16.01 19.15 -12.66
C VAL A 18 -16.00 17.64 -12.40
N LYS A 19 -16.67 16.81 -13.22
CA LYS A 19 -16.67 15.35 -13.03
C LYS A 19 -15.28 14.74 -13.19
N ILE A 20 -14.46 15.22 -14.13
CA ILE A 20 -13.07 14.81 -14.35
C ILE A 20 -12.17 15.27 -13.20
N LEU A 21 -12.38 16.51 -12.70
CA LEU A 21 -11.64 17.09 -11.59
C LEU A 21 -12.08 16.53 -10.22
N SER A 22 -13.30 16.02 -10.12
CA SER A 22 -13.90 15.39 -8.94
C SER A 22 -13.90 13.87 -9.01
N ILE A 23 -13.13 13.26 -9.94
CA ILE A 23 -12.74 11.86 -9.79
C ILE A 23 -11.74 11.81 -8.63
N GLU A 24 -12.25 11.92 -7.39
CA GLU A 24 -11.58 11.32 -6.26
C GLU A 24 -11.32 9.86 -6.65
N SER A 25 -10.08 9.39 -6.53
CA SER A 25 -9.76 8.03 -6.93
C SER A 25 -10.51 7.09 -5.99
N ALA A 26 -11.71 6.67 -6.40
CA ALA A 26 -12.55 5.81 -5.60
C ALA A 26 -11.77 4.51 -5.37
N ARG A 27 -11.45 4.23 -4.10
CA ARG A 27 -10.70 3.02 -3.77
C ARG A 27 -11.56 1.81 -4.15
N PRO A 28 -10.99 0.78 -4.80
CA PRO A 28 -11.77 -0.35 -5.26
C PRO A 28 -12.30 -1.12 -4.04
N GLU A 29 -13.57 -1.52 -4.10
CA GLU A 29 -14.21 -2.29 -3.04
C GLU A 29 -13.53 -3.67 -2.86
N ILE A 30 -13.47 -4.12 -1.61
CA ILE A 30 -12.98 -5.44 -1.26
C ILE A 30 -14.14 -6.43 -1.35
N GLU A 31 -14.10 -7.29 -2.36
CA GLU A 31 -14.99 -8.44 -2.47
C GLU A 31 -14.28 -9.67 -1.89
N ILE A 32 -14.72 -10.13 -0.72
CA ILE A 32 -14.18 -11.35 -0.10
C ILE A 32 -14.73 -12.58 -0.81
N ARG A 33 -13.82 -13.40 -1.36
CA ARG A 33 -14.17 -14.54 -2.23
C ARG A 33 -14.16 -15.90 -1.54
N HIS A 34 -13.82 -15.94 -0.26
CA HIS A 34 -13.73 -17.17 0.55
C HIS A 34 -12.93 -18.31 -0.12
N LYS A 35 -11.85 -17.96 -0.83
CA LYS A 35 -10.95 -18.94 -1.46
C LYS A 35 -10.11 -19.64 -0.39
N PRO A 36 -9.80 -20.94 -0.54
CA PRO A 36 -8.93 -21.63 0.41
C PRO A 36 -7.54 -21.00 0.44
N PHE A 37 -7.06 -20.67 1.63
CA PHE A 37 -5.69 -20.19 1.81
C PHE A 37 -4.74 -21.39 1.97
N PRO A 38 -3.69 -21.51 1.13
CA PRO A 38 -2.79 -22.66 1.13
C PRO A 38 -2.18 -22.95 2.51
N VAL A 39 -2.07 -24.24 2.86
CA VAL A 39 -1.58 -24.67 4.19
C VAL A 39 -0.12 -24.32 4.37
N GLU A 40 0.67 -24.40 3.30
CA GLU A 40 2.08 -24.04 3.26
C GLU A 40 2.28 -22.55 3.56
N TRP A 41 1.40 -21.71 2.99
CA TRP A 41 1.40 -20.26 3.20
C TRP A 41 1.02 -19.91 4.64
N ARG A 42 0.04 -20.61 5.20
CA ARG A 42 -0.31 -20.49 6.63
C ARG A 42 0.87 -20.84 7.52
N SER A 43 1.56 -21.94 7.24
CA SER A 43 2.74 -22.35 8.00
C SER A 43 3.88 -21.32 7.93
N ILE A 44 4.05 -20.64 6.79
CA ILE A 44 5.01 -19.53 6.66
C ILE A 44 4.66 -18.41 7.64
N LEU A 45 3.40 -17.95 7.64
CA LEU A 45 2.95 -16.84 8.48
C LEU A 45 3.07 -17.17 9.97
N GLU A 46 2.63 -18.37 10.38
CA GLU A 46 2.71 -18.82 11.78
C GLU A 46 4.15 -18.85 12.30
N LYS A 47 5.11 -19.26 11.45
CA LYS A 47 6.53 -19.37 11.82
C LYS A 47 7.25 -18.03 11.80
N GLN A 48 6.88 -17.13 10.88
CA GLN A 48 7.68 -15.94 10.58
C GLN A 48 7.09 -14.65 11.14
N TRP A 49 5.82 -14.63 11.54
CA TRP A 49 5.13 -13.41 11.95
C TRP A 49 4.27 -13.63 13.20
N PRO A 50 4.80 -13.37 14.41
CA PRO A 50 4.07 -13.60 15.67
C PRO A 50 2.74 -12.84 15.79
N ILE A 51 2.55 -11.76 15.04
CA ILE A 51 1.27 -11.03 15.00
C ILE A 51 0.18 -11.91 14.40
N TYR A 52 0.45 -12.62 13.31
CA TYR A 52 -0.52 -13.51 12.66
C TYR A 52 -1.07 -14.57 13.62
N SER A 53 -0.19 -15.23 14.37
CA SER A 53 -0.58 -16.27 15.35
C SER A 53 -1.40 -15.72 16.53
N ARG A 54 -1.35 -14.42 16.79
CA ARG A 54 -2.11 -13.74 17.85
C ARG A 54 -3.45 -13.17 17.37
N LEU A 55 -3.69 -13.15 16.06
CA LEU A 55 -4.98 -12.71 15.54
C LEU A 55 -6.09 -13.70 15.93
N PRO A 56 -7.27 -13.21 16.36
CA PRO A 56 -8.49 -14.00 16.42
C PRO A 56 -8.77 -14.71 15.10
N GLU A 57 -9.46 -15.84 15.15
CA GLU A 57 -9.70 -16.69 13.99
C GLU A 57 -10.43 -15.95 12.87
N GLU A 58 -11.40 -15.10 13.21
CA GLU A 58 -12.18 -14.32 12.26
C GLU A 58 -11.29 -13.30 11.53
N LEU A 59 -10.45 -12.56 12.27
CA LEU A 59 -9.54 -11.57 11.70
C LEU A 59 -8.42 -12.23 10.88
N ARG A 60 -7.98 -13.42 11.30
CA ARG A 60 -7.02 -14.24 10.55
C ARG A 60 -7.60 -14.68 9.22
N GLY A 61 -8.84 -15.17 9.22
CA GLY A 61 -9.55 -15.54 8.00
C GLY A 61 -9.72 -14.35 7.05
N GLN A 62 -10.09 -13.18 7.57
CA GLN A 62 -10.17 -11.96 6.77
C GLN A 62 -8.80 -11.57 6.17
N LEU A 63 -7.74 -11.60 6.97
CA LEU A 63 -6.38 -11.30 6.52
C LEU A 63 -5.93 -12.24 5.40
N GLU A 64 -6.19 -13.54 5.52
CA GLU A 64 -5.87 -14.52 4.49
C GLU A 64 -6.58 -14.22 3.16
N GLN A 65 -7.85 -13.83 3.19
CA GLN A 65 -8.59 -13.44 2.00
C GLN A 65 -8.04 -12.15 1.37
N LEU A 66 -7.71 -11.16 2.20
CA LEU A 66 -7.09 -9.91 1.75
C LEU A 66 -5.72 -10.18 1.11
N SER A 67 -4.91 -11.06 1.69
CA SER A 67 -3.62 -11.47 1.13
C SER A 67 -3.76 -12.14 -0.23
N LEU A 68 -4.78 -12.98 -0.43
CA LEU A 68 -5.05 -13.58 -1.74
C LEU A 68 -5.41 -12.52 -2.77
N ILE A 69 -6.31 -11.60 -2.42
CA ILE A 69 -6.71 -10.48 -3.29
C ILE A 69 -5.48 -9.62 -3.64
N PHE A 70 -4.61 -9.35 -2.67
CA PHE A 70 -3.38 -8.61 -2.89
C PHE A 70 -2.47 -9.30 -3.88
N LEU A 71 -2.23 -10.60 -3.71
CA LEU A 71 -1.37 -11.39 -4.59
C LEU A 71 -1.95 -11.58 -6.00
N GLU A 72 -3.26 -11.41 -6.18
CA GLU A 72 -3.93 -11.37 -7.49
C GLU A 72 -3.78 -10.00 -8.17
N ARG A 73 -3.81 -8.90 -7.41
CA ARG A 73 -3.88 -7.53 -7.96
C ARG A 73 -2.53 -6.81 -8.05
N ILE A 74 -1.60 -7.15 -7.15
CA ILE A 74 -0.34 -6.42 -6.97
C ILE A 74 0.81 -7.33 -7.34
N GLU A 75 1.62 -6.88 -8.29
CA GLU A 75 2.79 -7.63 -8.73
C GLU A 75 3.95 -7.46 -7.73
N ILE A 76 4.59 -8.56 -7.34
CA ILE A 76 5.77 -8.54 -6.47
C ILE A 76 6.98 -8.96 -7.29
N ARG A 77 7.96 -8.06 -7.44
CA ARG A 77 9.18 -8.28 -8.22
C ARG A 77 10.41 -8.17 -7.34
N GLY A 78 11.37 -9.06 -7.54
CA GLY A 78 12.68 -8.99 -6.91
C GLY A 78 13.68 -8.34 -7.85
N ILE A 79 14.61 -7.57 -7.31
CA ILE A 79 15.74 -7.01 -8.06
C ILE A 79 17.06 -7.46 -7.44
N GLU A 80 18.17 -7.16 -8.11
CA GLU A 80 19.53 -7.50 -7.64
C GLU A 80 19.71 -9.02 -7.44
N GLY A 81 19.08 -9.82 -8.31
CA GLY A 81 19.14 -11.28 -8.26
C GLY A 81 18.29 -11.91 -7.14
N LEU A 82 17.47 -11.13 -6.44
CA LEU A 82 16.56 -11.68 -5.44
C LEU A 82 15.41 -12.45 -6.11
N GLU A 83 15.37 -13.76 -5.92
CA GLU A 83 14.23 -14.58 -6.32
C GLU A 83 13.06 -14.41 -5.35
N ILE A 84 11.86 -14.19 -5.90
CA ILE A 84 10.64 -13.99 -5.12
C ILE A 84 10.01 -15.34 -4.78
N THR A 85 10.34 -15.83 -3.59
CA THR A 85 9.75 -17.05 -3.01
C THR A 85 8.35 -16.79 -2.45
N ASP A 86 7.56 -17.85 -2.24
CA ASP A 86 6.28 -17.76 -1.53
C ASP A 86 6.43 -17.16 -0.13
N GLY A 87 7.54 -17.43 0.55
CA GLY A 87 7.87 -16.79 1.84
C GLY A 87 7.92 -15.27 1.74
N ILE A 88 8.53 -14.74 0.69
CA ILE A 88 8.59 -13.29 0.44
C ILE A 88 7.21 -12.75 0.09
N ARG A 89 6.52 -13.39 -0.86
CA ARG A 89 5.22 -12.94 -1.37
C ARG A 89 4.17 -12.88 -0.27
N VAL A 90 3.96 -13.99 0.41
CA VAL A 90 2.89 -14.16 1.39
C VAL A 90 3.13 -13.31 2.62
N LEU A 91 4.37 -13.26 3.12
CA LEU A 91 4.72 -12.45 4.28
C LEU A 91 4.58 -10.95 3.99
N THR A 92 4.97 -10.50 2.79
CA THR A 92 4.82 -9.09 2.38
C THR A 92 3.34 -8.73 2.21
N ALA A 93 2.58 -9.52 1.44
CA ALA A 93 1.15 -9.29 1.21
C ALA A 93 0.37 -9.26 2.53
N SER A 94 0.61 -10.22 3.42
CA SER A 94 -0.14 -10.30 4.68
C SER A 94 0.21 -9.17 5.64
N GLN A 95 1.47 -8.73 5.71
CA GLN A 95 1.82 -7.55 6.51
C GLN A 95 1.14 -6.29 5.99
N ALA A 96 1.12 -6.07 4.67
CA ALA A 96 0.43 -4.94 4.05
C ALA A 96 -1.09 -4.99 4.33
N CYS A 97 -1.71 -6.15 4.10
CA CYS A 97 -3.15 -6.35 4.26
C CYS A 97 -3.66 -6.28 5.71
N LEU A 98 -2.77 -6.30 6.71
CA LEU A 98 -3.17 -6.05 8.11
C LEU A 98 -3.92 -4.72 8.25
N LEU A 99 -3.50 -3.70 7.50
CA LEU A 99 -4.12 -2.37 7.50
C LEU A 99 -5.52 -2.34 6.89
N LEU A 100 -5.89 -3.37 6.13
CA LEU A 100 -7.18 -3.48 5.44
C LEU A 100 -8.20 -4.33 6.21
N ILE A 101 -7.82 -4.92 7.34
CA ILE A 101 -8.77 -5.62 8.22
C ILE A 101 -9.87 -4.64 8.66
N ASN A 102 -11.12 -5.09 8.57
CA ASN A 102 -12.33 -4.29 8.81
C ASN A 102 -12.51 -3.05 7.90
N GLN A 103 -11.71 -2.91 6.84
CA GLN A 103 -11.91 -1.88 5.82
C GLN A 103 -12.82 -2.40 4.70
N LYS A 104 -13.60 -1.50 4.09
CA LYS A 104 -14.45 -1.83 2.92
C LYS A 104 -13.72 -1.67 1.59
N SER A 105 -12.67 -0.87 1.57
CA SER A 105 -11.92 -0.51 0.37
C SER A 105 -10.49 -1.02 0.41
N PHE A 106 -9.97 -1.42 -0.74
CA PHE A 106 -8.59 -1.89 -0.90
C PHE A 106 -7.61 -0.71 -1.02
N PHE A 107 -6.33 -1.00 -1.25
CA PHE A 107 -5.34 0.03 -1.61
C PHE A 107 -5.77 0.80 -2.86
N PRO A 108 -5.30 2.06 -3.04
CA PRO A 108 -5.64 2.88 -4.19
C PRO A 108 -5.30 2.19 -5.52
N ASP A 109 -6.13 2.42 -6.54
CA ASP A 109 -5.94 1.84 -7.87
C ASP A 109 -4.59 2.17 -8.49
N LYS A 110 -3.95 3.28 -8.09
CA LYS A 110 -2.62 3.62 -8.57
C LYS A 110 -1.57 2.58 -8.16
N LEU A 111 -1.72 1.90 -7.02
CA LEU A 111 -0.77 0.88 -6.58
C LEU A 111 -0.79 -0.34 -7.52
N ARG A 112 0.33 -0.61 -8.18
CA ARG A 112 0.48 -1.70 -9.15
C ARG A 112 1.51 -2.75 -8.74
N SER A 113 2.61 -2.33 -8.11
CA SER A 113 3.69 -3.26 -7.83
C SER A 113 4.47 -2.96 -6.56
N VAL A 114 5.10 -4.02 -6.05
CA VAL A 114 6.06 -3.99 -4.95
C VAL A 114 7.39 -4.50 -5.49
N VAL A 115 8.43 -3.68 -5.37
CA VAL A 115 9.82 -4.06 -5.70
C VAL A 115 10.55 -4.39 -4.42
N ILE A 116 11.14 -5.57 -4.36
CA ILE A 116 11.85 -6.08 -3.20
C ILE A 116 13.34 -6.18 -3.52
N ARG A 117 14.14 -5.54 -2.67
CA ARG A 117 15.60 -5.59 -2.65
C ARG A 117 16.09 -6.52 -1.56
N PRO A 118 17.26 -7.14 -1.71
CA PRO A 118 17.87 -7.91 -0.62
C PRO A 118 18.08 -7.10 0.67
N ARG A 119 18.53 -5.84 0.53
CA ARG A 119 18.94 -4.96 1.64
C ARG A 119 18.54 -3.50 1.37
N GLY A 120 18.57 -2.70 2.43
CA GLY A 120 18.46 -1.24 2.33
C GLY A 120 19.68 -0.64 1.63
N TYR A 121 19.57 0.63 1.25
CA TYR A 121 20.64 1.34 0.55
C TYR A 121 20.77 2.78 1.03
N THR A 122 21.94 3.38 0.83
CA THR A 122 22.16 4.80 1.11
C THR A 122 21.75 5.64 -0.09
N ALA A 123 21.01 6.72 0.14
CA ALA A 123 20.74 7.76 -0.86
C ALA A 123 21.15 9.13 -0.31
N THR A 124 21.50 10.05 -1.20
CA THR A 124 21.74 11.45 -0.84
C THR A 124 20.42 12.22 -0.98
N GLN A 125 19.94 12.77 0.12
CA GLN A 125 18.81 13.70 0.13
C GLN A 125 19.35 15.13 0.19
N HIS A 126 18.83 15.99 -0.69
CA HIS A 126 19.10 17.42 -0.65
C HIS A 126 17.95 18.12 0.06
N GLU A 127 18.23 18.76 1.19
CA GLU A 127 17.29 19.64 1.87
C GLU A 127 17.67 21.09 1.59
N SER A 128 16.72 21.90 1.14
CA SER A 128 16.93 23.34 0.96
C SER A 128 16.08 24.12 1.96
N TYR A 129 16.74 24.83 2.87
CA TYR A 129 16.07 25.74 3.81
C TYR A 129 16.72 27.12 3.73
N GLY A 130 15.92 28.15 3.45
CA GLY A 130 16.40 29.54 3.41
C GLY A 130 17.50 29.83 2.38
N GLY A 131 17.59 29.06 1.29
CA GLY A 131 18.61 29.24 0.24
C GLY A 131 19.93 28.49 0.47
N ILE A 132 20.05 27.71 1.55
CA ILE A 132 21.17 26.80 1.81
C ILE A 132 20.73 25.39 1.46
N THR A 133 21.45 24.74 0.54
CA THR A 133 21.29 23.31 0.24
C THR A 133 22.22 22.51 1.13
N SER A 134 21.66 21.64 1.96
CA SER A 134 22.40 20.64 2.74
C SER A 134 22.22 19.26 2.11
N GLU A 135 23.33 18.53 1.98
CA GLU A 135 23.34 17.13 1.58
C GLU A 135 23.37 16.25 2.82
N LYS A 136 22.45 15.30 2.90
CA LYS A 136 22.40 14.30 3.96
C LYS A 136 22.31 12.91 3.35
N GLU A 137 23.21 12.02 3.77
CA GLU A 137 23.04 10.60 3.50
C GLU A 137 21.92 10.04 4.37
N ILE A 138 20.92 9.43 3.72
CA ILE A 138 19.80 8.76 4.37
C ILE A 138 19.84 7.27 4.04
N GLN A 139 19.49 6.44 5.03
CA GLN A 139 19.24 5.02 4.81
C GLN A 139 17.84 4.83 4.28
N VAL A 140 17.72 4.37 3.04
CA VAL A 140 16.45 4.06 2.39
C VAL A 140 16.17 2.58 2.57
N LEU A 141 15.19 2.32 3.44
CA LEU A 141 14.71 0.97 3.74
C LEU A 141 13.45 0.64 2.92
N GLY A 142 12.61 1.65 2.67
CA GLY A 142 11.47 1.55 1.78
C GLY A 142 11.11 2.90 1.18
N GLN A 143 10.31 2.86 0.13
CA GLN A 143 9.77 4.07 -0.52
C GLN A 143 8.38 3.77 -1.07
N SER A 144 7.42 4.61 -0.69
CA SER A 144 6.09 4.68 -1.28
C SER A 144 6.06 5.80 -2.33
N TRP A 145 5.93 5.44 -3.61
CA TRP A 145 5.89 6.40 -4.72
C TRP A 145 4.46 6.67 -5.14
N GLU A 146 4.15 7.93 -5.46
CA GLU A 146 2.82 8.34 -5.95
C GLU A 146 2.40 7.63 -7.26
N HIS A 147 3.37 7.15 -8.03
CA HIS A 147 3.17 6.43 -9.29
C HIS A 147 2.86 4.94 -9.12
N GLY A 148 2.50 4.49 -7.91
CA GLY A 148 1.98 3.14 -7.72
C GLY A 148 3.01 2.06 -7.46
N LEU A 149 4.17 2.44 -6.95
CA LEU A 149 5.28 1.55 -6.63
C LEU A 149 5.64 1.65 -5.16
N VAL A 150 5.75 0.49 -4.50
CA VAL A 150 6.35 0.39 -3.17
C VAL A 150 7.68 -0.35 -3.29
N VAL A 151 8.76 0.24 -2.77
CA VAL A 151 10.08 -0.40 -2.71
C VAL A 151 10.34 -0.85 -1.28
N LEU A 152 10.81 -2.08 -1.09
CA LEU A 152 11.09 -2.67 0.22
C LEU A 152 12.45 -3.36 0.26
N SER A 153 13.12 -3.21 1.39
CA SER A 153 14.29 -3.99 1.80
C SER A 153 13.84 -5.27 2.52
N TRP A 154 14.19 -6.44 1.98
CA TRP A 154 13.69 -7.73 2.46
C TRP A 154 14.18 -8.10 3.86
N ASP A 155 15.45 -7.87 4.17
CA ASP A 155 16.00 -8.07 5.52
C ASP A 155 15.23 -7.25 6.58
N ASN A 156 14.89 -5.99 6.28
CA ASN A 156 14.08 -5.15 7.16
C ASN A 156 12.62 -5.59 7.22
N ALA A 157 12.00 -5.94 6.09
CA ALA A 157 10.64 -6.49 6.06
C ALA A 157 10.54 -7.78 6.89
N LYS A 158 11.52 -8.69 6.74
CA LYS A 158 11.59 -9.95 7.47
C LYS A 158 11.92 -9.76 8.95
N SER A 159 12.80 -8.82 9.28
CA SER A 159 13.13 -8.49 10.68
C SER A 159 11.93 -7.90 11.41
N GLY A 160 11.25 -6.92 10.78
CA GLY A 160 10.04 -6.30 11.31
C GLY A 160 8.86 -7.27 11.45
N ALA A 161 8.76 -8.29 10.60
CA ALA A 161 7.81 -9.38 10.79
C ALA A 161 8.12 -10.19 12.07
N ARG A 162 9.40 -10.45 12.37
CA ARG A 162 9.78 -11.32 13.50
C ARG A 162 9.65 -10.64 14.86
N ASN A 163 9.85 -9.32 14.93
CA ASN A 163 9.82 -8.59 16.19
C ASN A 163 8.55 -7.74 16.36
N ALA A 164 7.51 -8.31 16.94
CA ALA A 164 6.27 -7.57 17.21
C ALA A 164 6.35 -6.60 18.40
N LYS A 165 7.50 -6.47 19.08
CA LYS A 165 7.62 -5.74 20.37
C LYS A 165 8.31 -4.38 20.28
N ASP A 166 9.02 -4.09 19.19
CA ASP A 166 9.77 -2.84 19.03
C ASP A 166 8.99 -1.74 18.29
N GLY A 167 7.78 -2.06 17.81
CA GLY A 167 6.94 -1.15 17.03
C GLY A 167 7.46 -0.85 15.63
N ARG A 168 8.43 -1.62 15.12
CA ARG A 168 9.06 -1.38 13.81
C ARG A 168 8.65 -2.43 12.80
N ASN A 169 7.84 -2.02 11.83
CA ASN A 169 7.50 -2.87 10.69
C ASN A 169 7.51 -2.05 9.39
N LEU A 170 8.52 -2.28 8.57
CA LEU A 170 8.73 -1.54 7.32
C LEU A 170 7.55 -1.70 6.37
N VAL A 171 7.03 -2.92 6.20
CA VAL A 171 5.93 -3.17 5.27
C VAL A 171 4.69 -2.40 5.70
N ILE A 172 4.30 -2.51 6.97
CA ILE A 172 3.16 -1.76 7.51
C ILE A 172 3.38 -0.25 7.35
N HIS A 173 4.61 0.25 7.59
CA HIS A 173 4.93 1.67 7.43
C HIS A 173 4.73 2.17 5.99
N GLU A 174 5.34 1.52 4.99
CA GLU A 174 5.24 1.96 3.60
C GLU A 174 3.81 1.85 3.05
N PHE A 175 3.07 0.82 3.46
CA PHE A 175 1.68 0.66 3.05
C PHE A 175 0.72 1.60 3.79
N ALA A 176 1.06 2.06 5.00
CA ALA A 176 0.32 3.14 5.64
C ALA A 176 0.45 4.44 4.84
N HIS A 177 1.63 4.77 4.30
CA HIS A 177 1.80 5.90 3.39
C HIS A 177 0.98 5.76 2.10
N GLN A 178 0.84 4.55 1.55
CA GLN A 178 -0.03 4.34 0.38
C GLN A 178 -1.51 4.60 0.70
N LEU A 179 -1.96 4.30 1.92
CA LEU A 179 -3.32 4.63 2.36
C LEU A 179 -3.48 6.12 2.69
N ASP A 180 -2.46 6.76 3.25
CA ASP A 180 -2.40 8.19 3.51
C ASP A 180 -2.55 8.99 2.21
N GLN A 181 -1.68 8.70 1.24
CA GLN A 181 -1.60 9.37 -0.06
C GLN A 181 -2.78 9.07 -1.00
N ALA A 182 -3.82 8.39 -0.54
CA ALA A 182 -4.94 7.94 -1.35
C ALA A 182 -5.91 9.06 -1.76
N ASP A 183 -6.03 10.13 -0.97
CA ASP A 183 -6.82 11.33 -1.31
C ASP A 183 -5.98 12.43 -1.99
N GLY A 184 -4.71 12.13 -2.28
CA GLY A 184 -3.78 13.09 -2.86
C GLY A 184 -3.16 14.05 -1.85
N ARG A 185 -3.38 13.85 -0.54
CA ARG A 185 -2.71 14.55 0.55
C ARG A 185 -1.73 13.60 1.23
N SER A 186 -0.60 14.11 1.70
CA SER A 186 0.32 13.36 2.58
C SER A 186 0.47 14.13 3.87
N ASP A 187 -0.58 14.09 4.69
CA ASP A 187 -0.66 14.80 5.96
C ASP A 187 -0.68 13.84 7.17
N GLY A 188 -0.48 12.54 6.94
CA GLY A 188 -0.46 11.51 7.97
C GLY A 188 -1.85 11.09 8.45
N ALA A 189 -2.93 11.53 7.78
CA ALA A 189 -4.29 11.07 7.97
C ALA A 189 -4.82 10.39 6.69
N PRO A 190 -4.88 9.04 6.63
CA PRO A 190 -5.58 8.38 5.53
C PRO A 190 -7.06 8.77 5.54
N VAL A 191 -7.73 8.73 4.38
CA VAL A 191 -9.18 9.03 4.25
C VAL A 191 -9.98 8.46 5.42
N LEU A 192 -10.34 9.34 6.35
CA LEU A 192 -11.23 9.03 7.46
C LEU A 192 -12.63 9.26 6.92
N GLY A 193 -13.45 8.21 6.84
CA GLY A 193 -14.85 8.35 6.44
C GLY A 193 -15.54 9.47 7.25
N SER A 194 -16.51 10.14 6.64
CA SER A 194 -17.27 11.18 7.34
C SER A 194 -17.85 10.61 8.65
N ARG A 195 -17.68 11.34 9.75
CA ARG A 195 -18.39 11.05 11.00
C ARG A 195 -19.89 10.97 10.70
N GLU A 196 -20.49 9.80 10.91
CA GLU A 196 -21.92 9.72 11.21
C GLU A 196 -22.22 10.40 12.54
#